data_AF-A0A1R4INR8-F1
#
_entry.id   AF-A0A1R4INR8-F1
#
_cell.length_a   1.000
_cell.length_b   1.000
_cell.length_c   1.000
_cell.angle_alpha   90.00
_cell.angle_beta   90.00
_cell.angle_gamma   90.00
#
_symmetry.space_group_name_H-M   'P 1'
#
loop_
_entity.id
_entity.type
_entity.pdbx_description
1 polymer ?
#
loop_
_entity_poly.entity_id
_entity_poly.type
_entity_poly.pdbx_seq_one_letter_code
_entity_poly.pdbx_strand_id
1 'polypeptide(L)'
;MKMFGGVSFMVDERMLVAVRNDGELLLRIDPADSERLLDEPGAHEALMGADRPMGAGWISVRSDVLEGPGLGEWLGRALAFHAGQAGG
;
A
#
# COMPACT_ATOMS: atom_id res chain seq x y z
N MET A 1 5.91 13.39 -15.37
CA MET A 1 5.90 13.54 -13.90
C MET A 1 6.37 12.24 -13.29
N LYS A 2 7.49 12.25 -12.55
CA LYS A 2 8.00 11.06 -11.83
C LYS A 2 7.37 11.05 -10.45
N MET A 3 6.22 10.40 -10.30
CA MET A 3 5.66 10.11 -8.99
C MET A 3 6.20 8.72 -8.59
N PHE A 4 6.99 8.66 -7.53
CA PHE A 4 7.49 7.44 -6.86
C PHE A 4 8.43 6.48 -7.61
N GLY A 5 8.93 6.85 -8.79
CA GLY A 5 10.04 6.14 -9.44
C GLY A 5 9.71 4.77 -10.05
N GLY A 6 8.68 4.07 -9.55
CA GLY A 6 8.18 2.81 -10.10
C GLY A 6 6.78 2.90 -10.70
N VAL A 7 6.03 1.80 -10.61
CA VAL A 7 4.73 1.62 -11.29
C VAL A 7 3.57 1.82 -10.32
N SER A 8 2.67 2.75 -10.63
CA SER A 8 1.46 2.99 -9.84
C SER A 8 0.23 2.48 -10.55
N PHE A 9 -0.64 1.81 -9.81
CA PHE A 9 -1.95 1.35 -10.27
C PHE A 9 -3.04 2.20 -9.63
N MET A 10 -3.92 2.71 -10.50
CA MET A 10 -5.08 3.50 -10.10
C MET A 10 -6.36 2.71 -10.42
N VAL A 11 -7.33 2.80 -9.51
CA VAL A 11 -8.67 2.27 -9.69
C VAL A 11 -9.64 3.43 -9.45
N ASP A 12 -10.57 3.66 -10.39
CA ASP A 12 -11.49 4.81 -10.37
C ASP A 12 -10.79 6.14 -10.08
N GLU A 13 -9.68 6.40 -10.79
CA GLU A 13 -8.84 7.60 -10.66
C GLU A 13 -8.17 7.80 -9.28
N ARG A 14 -8.30 6.82 -8.38
CA ARG A 14 -7.64 6.82 -7.06
C ARG A 14 -6.46 5.87 -7.06
N MET A 15 -5.35 6.30 -6.48
CA MET A 15 -4.17 5.45 -6.33
C MET A 15 -4.44 4.36 -5.30
N LEU A 16 -4.30 3.10 -5.71
CA LEU A 16 -4.51 1.94 -4.86
C LEU A 16 -3.18 1.33 -4.41
N VAL A 17 -2.22 1.24 -5.33
CA VAL A 17 -0.92 0.64 -5.06
C VAL A 17 0.15 1.26 -5.95
N ALA A 18 1.37 1.34 -5.43
CA ALA A 18 2.55 1.71 -6.20
C ALA A 18 3.73 0.80 -5.84
N VAL A 19 4.50 0.38 -6.85
CA VAL A 19 5.77 -0.31 -6.66
C VAL A 19 6.87 0.74 -6.56
N ARG A 20 7.66 0.70 -5.50
CA ARG A 20 8.81 1.58 -5.28
C ARG A 20 10.06 1.02 -5.96
N ASN A 21 11.10 1.83 -6.08
CA ASN A 21 12.35 1.46 -6.79
C ASN A 21 13.13 0.33 -6.12
N ASP A 22 12.93 0.11 -4.83
CA ASP A 22 13.48 -0.98 -4.01
C ASP A 22 12.68 -2.29 -4.16
N GLY A 23 11.59 -2.28 -4.95
CA GLY A 23 10.71 -3.41 -5.14
C GLY A 23 9.63 -3.55 -4.07
N GLU A 24 9.57 -2.62 -3.11
CA GLU A 24 8.52 -2.60 -2.10
C GLU A 24 7.19 -2.10 -2.67
N LEU A 25 6.11 -2.58 -2.07
CA LEU A 25 4.76 -2.23 -2.46
C LEU A 25 4.18 -1.21 -1.48
N LEU A 26 3.90 -0.02 -1.98
CA LEU A 26 3.15 1.01 -1.27
C LEU A 26 1.66 0.79 -1.53
N LEU A 27 0.88 0.50 -0.49
CA LEU A 27 -0.55 0.21 -0.58
C LEU A 27 -1.38 1.28 0.11
N ARG A 28 -2.51 1.60 -0.50
CA ARG A 28 -3.59 2.36 0.15
C ARG A 28 -4.45 1.38 0.94
N ILE A 29 -4.60 1.64 2.23
CA ILE A 29 -5.35 0.78 3.17
C ILE A 29 -6.34 1.60 3.98
N ASP A 30 -7.25 0.90 4.68
CA ASP A 30 -8.11 1.53 5.68
C ASP A 30 -7.26 2.06 6.85
N PRO A 31 -7.31 3.37 7.16
CA PRO A 31 -6.62 3.93 8.33
C PRO A 31 -6.95 3.22 9.65
N ALA A 32 -8.15 2.66 9.79
CA ALA A 32 -8.56 1.92 10.99
C ALA A 32 -7.86 0.56 11.14
N ASP A 33 -7.41 -0.04 10.04
CA ASP A 33 -6.66 -1.30 10.03
C ASP A 33 -5.15 -1.10 10.11
N SER A 34 -4.67 0.15 10.01
CA SER A 34 -3.24 0.47 9.86
C SER A 34 -2.36 -0.15 10.95
N GLU A 35 -2.70 0.04 12.22
CA GLU A 35 -1.94 -0.50 13.36
C GLU A 35 -1.87 -2.03 13.31
N ARG A 36 -3.00 -2.69 13.05
CA ARG A 36 -3.08 -4.15 12.91
C ARG A 36 -2.23 -4.65 11.75
N LEU A 37 -2.22 -3.92 10.63
CA LEU A 37 -1.47 -4.28 9.44
C LEU A 37 0.03 -4.04 9.59
N LEU A 38 0.45 -3.10 10.44
CA LEU A 38 1.86 -2.87 10.76
C LEU A 38 2.46 -4.00 11.60
N ASP A 39 1.64 -4.76 12.32
CA ASP A 39 2.07 -5.96 13.04
C ASP A 39 2.30 -7.17 12.11
N GLU A 40 1.85 -7.10 10.86
CA GLU A 40 2.03 -8.18 9.90
C GLU A 40 3.49 -8.29 9.41
N PRO A 41 4.01 -9.51 9.20
CA PRO A 41 5.37 -9.70 8.68
C PRO A 41 5.60 -8.94 7.37
N GLY A 42 6.69 -8.18 7.32
CA GLY A 42 7.11 -7.42 6.12
C GLY A 42 6.35 -6.12 5.88
N ALA A 43 5.34 -5.80 6.70
CA ALA A 43 4.64 -4.53 6.65
C ALA A 43 5.34 -3.49 7.53
N HIS A 44 5.35 -2.23 7.09
CA HIS A 44 5.93 -1.11 7.85
C HIS A 44 5.34 0.23 7.39
N GLU A 45 5.59 1.28 8.17
CA GLU A 45 5.07 2.61 7.90
C GLU A 45 5.52 3.11 6.52
N ALA A 46 4.57 3.55 5.71
CA ALA A 46 4.89 4.19 4.45
C ALA A 46 5.52 5.57 4.71
N LEU A 47 6.71 5.81 4.16
CA LEU A 47 7.42 7.08 4.29
C LEU A 47 7.37 7.88 2.96
N MET A 48 7.00 9.15 3.08
CA MET A 48 7.18 10.19 2.08
C MET A 48 8.62 10.71 2.14
N GLY A 49 9.44 10.29 1.18
CA GLY A 49 10.87 10.66 1.16
C GLY A 49 11.68 9.79 2.11
N ALA A 50 12.62 10.38 2.84
CA ALA A 50 13.50 9.65 3.76
C ALA A 50 12.80 9.32 5.09
N ASP A 51 12.15 10.30 5.73
CA ASP A 51 11.82 10.17 7.17
C ASP A 51 10.42 10.67 7.56
N ARG A 52 9.55 11.01 6.58
CA ARG A 52 8.22 11.56 6.90
C ARG A 52 7.12 10.52 6.71
N PRO A 53 6.42 10.08 7.77
CA PRO A 53 5.29 9.16 7.61
C PRO A 53 4.20 9.72 6.70
N MET A 54 3.62 8.85 5.87
CA MET A 54 2.47 9.16 5.03
C MET A 54 1.14 9.16 5.81
N GLY A 55 1.14 8.61 7.02
CA GLY A 55 -0.02 8.47 7.89
C GLY A 55 -0.75 7.13 7.71
N ALA A 56 -1.70 6.87 8.60
CA ALA A 56 -2.38 5.59 8.76
C ALA A 56 -3.02 4.99 7.49
N GLY A 57 -3.37 5.79 6.48
CA GLY A 57 -3.97 5.25 5.24
C GLY A 57 -2.97 4.67 4.24
N TRP A 58 -1.70 4.55 4.60
CA TRP A 58 -0.63 4.08 3.71
C TRP A 58 0.30 3.12 4.44
N ILE A 59 0.63 2.03 3.77
CA ILE A 59 1.56 1.02 4.29
C ILE A 59 2.55 0.60 3.20
N SER A 60 3.79 0.33 3.59
CA SER A 60 4.80 -0.27 2.74
C SER A 60 4.95 -1.75 3.08
N VAL A 61 5.05 -2.59 2.06
CA VAL A 61 5.21 -4.02 2.20
C VAL A 61 6.45 -4.47 1.46
N ARG A 62 7.35 -5.14 2.16
CA ARG A 62 8.60 -5.64 1.61
C ARG A 62 8.36 -6.70 0.54
N SER A 63 9.26 -6.77 -0.43
CA SER A 63 9.15 -7.70 -1.56
C SER A 63 9.20 -9.18 -1.17
N ASP A 64 9.86 -9.53 -0.05
CA ASP A 64 10.01 -10.91 0.42
C ASP A 64 8.67 -11.56 0.80
N VAL A 65 7.71 -10.77 1.29
CA VAL A 65 6.37 -11.26 1.67
C VAL A 65 5.33 -11.14 0.56
N LEU A 66 5.72 -10.62 -0.61
CA LEU A 66 4.83 -10.47 -1.76
C LEU A 66 4.87 -11.69 -2.69
N GLU A 67 5.79 -12.63 -2.47
CA GLU A 67 5.90 -13.82 -3.31
C GLU A 67 4.67 -14.75 -3.18
N GLY A 68 4.32 -15.41 -4.29
CA GLY A 68 3.21 -16.35 -4.34
C GLY A 68 1.85 -15.70 -3.99
N PRO A 69 1.12 -16.22 -2.98
CA PRO A 69 -0.20 -15.69 -2.62
C PRO A 69 -0.15 -14.32 -1.94
N GLY A 70 1.00 -13.92 -1.38
CA GLY A 70 1.12 -12.70 -0.57
C GLY A 70 0.73 -11.42 -1.32
N LEU A 71 1.15 -11.29 -2.59
CA LEU A 71 0.73 -10.15 -3.42
C LEU A 71 -0.79 -10.05 -3.55
N GLY A 72 -1.47 -11.18 -3.77
CA GLY A 72 -2.92 -11.22 -3.92
C GLY A 72 -3.65 -10.83 -2.64
N GLU A 73 -3.15 -11.28 -1.49
CA GLU A 73 -3.71 -10.96 -0.18
C GLU A 73 -3.60 -9.46 0.12
N TRP A 74 -2.43 -8.85 -0.12
CA TRP A 74 -2.22 -7.43 0.09
C TRP A 74 -3.03 -6.56 -0.88
N LEU A 75 -3.11 -6.94 -2.16
CA LEU A 75 -3.97 -6.25 -3.12
C LEU A 75 -5.45 -6.37 -2.75
N GLY A 76 -5.89 -7.51 -2.24
CA GLY A 76 -7.26 -7.73 -1.77
C GLY A 76 -7.67 -6.76 -0.66
N ARG A 77 -6.76 -6.49 0.29
CA ARG A 77 -6.97 -5.51 1.38
C ARG A 77 -7.18 -4.09 0.82
N ALA A 78 -6.31 -3.67 -0.10
CA ALA A 78 -6.40 -2.35 -0.72
C ALA A 78 -7.67 -2.19 -1.59
N LEU A 79 -8.06 -3.24 -2.32
CA LEU A 79 -9.31 -3.29 -3.10
C LEU A 79 -10.56 -3.24 -2.22
N ALA A 80 -10.57 -3.95 -1.08
CA ALA A 80 -11.67 -3.92 -0.14
C ALA A 80 -11.89 -2.50 0.41
N PHE A 81 -10.81 -1.80 0.77
CA PHE A 81 -10.88 -0.40 1.20
C PHE A 81 -11.37 0.55 0.09
N HIS A 82 -10.90 0.35 -1.15
CA HIS A 82 -11.36 1.13 -2.30
C HIS A 82 -12.87 0.95 -2.53
N ALA A 83 -13.35 -0.29 -2.52
CA ALA A 83 -14.77 -0.60 -2.68
C ALA A 83 -15.64 0.05 -1.59
N GLY A 84 -15.15 0.11 -0.34
CA GLY A 84 -15.83 0.79 0.76
C GLY A 84 -15.94 2.32 0.58
N GLN A 85 -14.99 2.94 -0.13
CA GLN A 85 -15.00 4.39 -0.39
C GLN A 85 -15.76 4.80 -1.65
N ALA A 86 -16.07 3.86 -2.54
CA ALA A 86 -16.81 4.13 -3.78
C ALA A 86 -18.33 4.28 -3.54
N GLY A 87 -18.80 4.00 -2.32
CA GLY A 87 -20.21 4.14 -1.90
C GLY A 87 -20.55 5.44 -1.16
N GLY A 88 -19.66 6.44 -1.17
CA GLY A 88 -19.82 7.73 -0.49
C GLY A 88 -20.09 8.90 -1.43
#